data_AF-A0A7K2X7X7-F1
#
_entry.id   AF-A0A7K2X7X7-F1
#
_cell.length_a   1.000
_cell.length_b   1.000
_cell.length_c   1.000
_cell.angle_alpha   90.00
_cell.angle_beta   90.00
_cell.angle_gamma   90.00
#
_symmetry.space_group_name_H-M   'P 1'
#
loop_
_entity.id
_entity.type
_entity.pdbx_description
1 polymer ?
#
loop_
_entity_poly.entity_id
_entity_poly.type
_entity_poly.pdbx_seq_one_letter_code
_entity_poly.pdbx_strand_id
1 'polypeptide(L)' 'ARVPARFGPPERFLARAAGAGVALRSLEEYGTARPADGDVRLVIGYAHLAPSAIAEGIGLVAGAVGG' A
#
# COMPACT_ATOMS: atom_id res chain seq x y z
N ALA A 1 -6.98 -1.44 4.27
CA ALA A 1 -6.22 -2.65 4.69
C ALA A 1 -5.09 -2.27 5.64
N ARG A 2 -4.66 -3.16 6.55
CA ARG A 2 -3.51 -2.95 7.45
C ARG A 2 -2.36 -3.85 7.02
N VAL A 3 -1.16 -3.29 6.89
CA VAL A 3 0.07 -3.99 6.57
C VAL A 3 1.01 -3.91 7.79
N PRO A 4 1.56 -5.03 8.26
CA PRO A 4 2.41 -5.05 9.46
C PRO A 4 3.71 -4.24 9.33
N ALA A 5 4.18 -3.67 10.43
CA ALA A 5 5.41 -2.86 10.52
C ALA A 5 6.69 -3.52 9.98
N ARG A 6 6.75 -4.87 9.92
CA ARG A 6 7.89 -5.61 9.33
C ARG A 6 8.15 -5.26 7.86
N PHE A 7 7.16 -4.72 7.16
CA PHE A 7 7.30 -4.27 5.76
C PHE A 7 7.89 -2.85 5.64
N GLY A 8 8.28 -2.26 6.78
CA GLY A 8 8.98 -0.99 6.87
C GLY A 8 8.02 0.19 7.06
N PRO A 9 8.60 1.39 7.23
CA PRO A 9 7.83 2.61 7.42
C PRO A 9 6.95 2.91 6.19
N PRO A 10 5.80 3.60 6.38
CA PRO A 10 4.84 3.89 5.31
C PRO A 10 5.47 4.49 4.05
N GLU A 11 6.39 5.44 4.19
CA GLU A 11 7.02 6.14 3.07
C GLU A 11 7.86 5.19 2.20
N ARG A 12 8.62 4.29 2.84
CA ARG A 12 9.42 3.29 2.13
C ARG A 12 8.55 2.25 1.44
N PHE A 13 7.44 1.86 2.08
CA PHE A 13 6.46 0.95 1.49
C PHE A 13 5.85 1.56 0.22
N LEU A 14 5.39 2.81 0.31
CA LEU A 14 4.79 3.54 -0.82
C LEU A 14 5.79 3.72 -1.97
N ALA A 15 7.04 4.07 -1.66
CA ALA A 15 8.09 4.21 -2.68
C ALA A 15 8.38 2.90 -3.42
N ARG A 16 8.42 1.77 -2.70
CA ARG A 16 8.62 0.43 -3.31
C ARG A 16 7.45 0.03 -4.19
N ALA A 17 6.22 0.26 -3.74
CA ALA A 17 5.02 -0.01 -4.53
C ALA A 17 4.99 0.83 -5.82
N ALA A 18 5.32 2.13 -5.72
CA ALA A 18 5.42 3.01 -6.88
C ALA A 18 6.52 2.57 -7.86
N GLY A 19 7.67 2.12 -7.34
CA GLY A 19 8.74 1.52 -8.16
C GLY A 19 8.31 0.24 -8.90
N ALA A 20 7.31 -0.47 -8.38
CA ALA A 20 6.69 -1.63 -9.03
C ALA A 20 5.51 -1.27 -9.96
N GLY A 21 5.26 0.02 -10.19
CA GLY A 21 4.17 0.51 -11.05
C GLY A 21 2.80 0.58 -10.39
N VAL A 22 2.71 0.38 -9.06
CA VAL A 22 1.44 0.41 -8.32
C VAL A 22 1.37 1.67 -7.45
N ALA A 23 0.49 2.60 -7.83
CA ALA A 23 0.23 3.80 -7.05
C ALA A 23 -0.68 3.48 -5.86
N LEU A 24 -0.22 3.78 -4.64
CA LEU A 24 -0.98 3.63 -3.41
C LEU A 24 -1.05 4.98 -2.68
N ARG A 25 -2.14 5.17 -1.94
CA ARG A 25 -2.28 6.28 -1.01
C ARG A 25 -2.45 5.76 0.41
N SER A 26 -1.81 6.45 1.34
CA SER A 26 -1.98 6.15 2.76
C SER A 26 -3.39 6.52 3.21
N LEU A 27 -3.89 5.85 4.25
CA LEU A 27 -5.16 6.23 4.86
C LEU A 27 -5.08 7.59 5.57
N GLU A 28 -3.89 7.98 6.02
CA GLU A 28 -3.64 9.28 6.68
C GLU A 28 -3.85 10.47 5.74
N GLU A 29 -3.72 10.28 4.42
CA GLU A 29 -4.07 11.32 3.44
C GLU A 29 -5.59 11.62 3.39
N TYR A 30 -6.42 10.72 3.92
CA TYR A 30 -7.88 10.85 3.89
C TYR A 30 -8.49 11.22 5.25
N GLY A 31 -7.69 11.43 6.29
CA GLY A 31 -8.17 11.75 7.63
C GLY A 31 -7.12 12.45 8.50
N THR A 32 -7.45 12.75 9.75
CA THR A 32 -6.54 13.43 10.69
C THR A 32 -5.77 12.48 11.61
N ALA A 33 -6.12 11.18 11.62
CA ALA A 33 -5.49 10.19 12.47
C ALA A 33 -4.11 9.78 11.91
N ARG A 34 -3.06 9.91 12.73
CA ARG A 34 -1.70 9.44 12.46
C ARG A 34 -1.27 8.41 13.51
N PRO A 35 -1.49 7.12 13.25
CA PRO A 35 -1.10 6.05 14.16
C PRO A 35 0.43 5.94 14.26
N ALA A 36 0.97 5.84 15.47
CA ALA A 36 2.40 5.74 15.72
C ALA A 36 2.91 4.29 15.86
N ASP A 37 2.10 3.30 15.49
CA ASP A 37 2.41 1.86 15.65
C ASP A 37 3.32 1.29 14.55
N GLY A 38 3.69 2.11 13.56
CA GLY A 38 4.57 1.72 12.46
C GLY A 38 3.89 0.86 11.39
N ASP A 39 2.59 0.60 11.51
CA ASP A 39 1.85 -0.15 10.50
C ASP A 39 1.36 0.74 9.37
N VAL A 40 1.39 0.19 8.15
CA VAL A 40 0.89 0.89 6.98
C VAL A 40 -0.60 0.64 6.82
N ARG A 41 -1.39 1.72 6.74
CA ARG A 41 -2.82 1.66 6.45
C ARG A 41 -3.06 2.19 5.05
N LEU A 42 -3.63 1.34 4.20
CA LEU A 42 -3.83 1.63 2.78
C LEU A 42 -5.32 1.76 2.45
N VAL A 43 -5.61 2.72 1.57
CA VAL A 43 -6.88 2.80 0.85
C VAL A 43 -6.69 2.15 -0.51
N ILE A 44 -7.57 1.20 -0.84
CA ILE A 44 -7.64 0.59 -2.17
C ILE A 44 -8.89 1.16 -2.83
N GLY A 45 -8.71 2.18 -3.67
CA GLY A 45 -9.79 2.74 -4.48
C GLY A 45 -9.94 1.94 -5.78
N TYR A 46 -11.16 1.47 -6.07
CA TYR A 46 -11.43 0.53 -7.16
C TYR A 46 -12.38 1.09 -8.21
N ALA A 47 -12.22 2.36 -8.62
CA ALA A 47 -13.02 2.88 -9.72
C ALA A 47 -12.67 2.13 -11.02
N HIS A 48 -13.58 1.29 -11.50
CA HIS A 48 -13.55 0.63 -12.82
C HIS A 48 -12.43 -0.39 -13.10
N LEU A 49 -11.79 -0.95 -12.05
CA LEU A 49 -10.81 -2.04 -12.24
C LEU A 49 -11.48 -3.41 -12.12
N ALA A 50 -11.06 -4.34 -12.99
CA ALA A 50 -11.43 -5.74 -12.87
C ALA A 50 -10.75 -6.37 -11.62
N PRO A 51 -11.39 -7.34 -10.94
CA PRO A 51 -10.80 -8.03 -9.79
C PRO A 51 -9.41 -8.63 -10.07
N SER A 52 -9.18 -9.12 -11.30
CA SER A 52 -7.88 -9.65 -11.73
C SER A 52 -6.77 -8.58 -11.70
N ALA A 53 -7.07 -7.36 -12.12
CA ALA A 53 -6.11 -6.25 -12.08
C ALA A 53 -5.76 -5.86 -10.62
N ILE A 54 -6.71 -6.01 -9.70
CA ILE A 54 -6.46 -5.80 -8.27
C ILE A 54 -5.51 -6.89 -7.75
N ALA A 55 -5.78 -8.16 -8.06
CA ALA A 55 -4.92 -9.27 -7.63
C ALA A 55 -3.49 -9.16 -8.20
N GLU A 56 -3.36 -8.79 -9.47
CA GLU A 56 -2.08 -8.55 -10.13
C GLU A 56 -1.30 -7.42 -9.44
N GLY A 57 -1.94 -6.27 -9.21
CA GLY A 57 -1.30 -5.15 -8.52
C GLY A 57 -0.85 -5.51 -7.10
N ILE A 58 -1.64 -6.28 -6.34
CA ILE A 58 -1.25 -6.76 -5.01
C ILE A 58 -0.04 -7.72 -5.11
N GLY A 59 0.02 -8.57 -6.14
CA GLY A 59 1.17 -9.43 -6.40
C GLY A 59 2.46 -8.65 -6.64
N LEU A 60 2.40 -7.59 -7.45
CA LEU A 60 3.54 -6.71 -7.71
C LEU A 60 4.02 -6.01 -6.43
N VAL A 61 3.09 -5.51 -5.61
CA VAL A 61 3.43 -4.89 -4.32
C VAL A 61 4.10 -5.90 -3.40
N ALA A 62 3.56 -7.12 -3.27
CA ALA A 62 4.12 -8.16 -2.42
C ALA A 62 5.57 -8.51 -2.80
N GLY A 63 5.86 -8.63 -4.10
CA GLY A 63 7.22 -8.85 -4.59
C GLY A 63 8.18 -7.69 -4.28
N ALA A 64 7.71 -6.46 -4.38
CA ALA A 64 8.52 -5.26 -4.16
C ALA A 64 8.84 -4.98 -2.68
N VAL A 65 7.95 -5.38 -1.75
CA VAL A 65 8.10 -5.10 -0.32
C VAL A 65 8.61 -6.29 0.49
N GLY A 66 8.50 -7.51 -0.04
CA GLY A 66 8.99 -8.74 0.59
C GLY A 66 10.50 -8.96 0.51
N GLY A 67 11.21 -8.11 -0.25
CA GLY A 67 12.68 -8.07 -0.33
C GLY A 67 13.35 -7.08 0.62
#